data_AF-A0A1H8ZN20-F1
#
_entry.id   AF-A0A1H8ZN20-F1
#
_cell.length_a   1.000
_cell.length_b   1.000
_cell.length_c   1.000
_cell.angle_alpha   90.00
_cell.angle_beta   90.00
_cell.angle_gamma   90.00
#
_symmetry.space_group_name_H-M   'P 1'
#
loop_
_entity.id
_entity.type
_entity.pdbx_description
1 polymer ?
#
loop_
_entity_poly.entity_id
_entity_poly.type
_entity_poly.pdbx_seq_one_letter_code
_entity_poly.pdbx_strand_id
1 'polypeptide(L)'
;MNALSREQKTVLSIAGALMLATGVVGGYGTYANIKAEFGRGATAAGMVAAGEGATLVLALVMVGVTLLGQAAPAPVRIGLWLAPVVASVVGLSVADDGTEAVIYGVSPMGMCVAAEGLGFLARRIVVYRTGTDAEAQRRNAEAVQQLAYHRAVADGHPDDKVRGKAEKAAWKLARKVGVGDLELGSRLVAVQRERLTGGADAALAGMFGTAVARPEMTGEVTGEVSEVTIARADTGRTEPVMPPVAELRKRARKLHREAVRSTRRPVTIKALQDAFGLSRREATELRREVLGEERS
;
A
#
# COMPACT_ATOMS: atom_id res chain seq x y z
N MET A 1 6.21 18.62 9.92
CA MET A 1 6.06 17.64 11.01
C MET A 1 5.44 18.31 12.23
N ASN A 2 4.31 17.81 12.74
CA ASN A 2 3.65 18.41 13.91
C ASN A 2 4.45 18.14 15.18
N ALA A 3 4.64 19.11 16.08
CA ALA A 3 5.32 18.87 17.35
C ALA A 3 4.34 18.32 18.41
N LEU A 4 4.83 17.46 19.31
CA LEU A 4 4.09 17.06 20.50
C LEU A 4 4.13 18.20 21.53
N SER A 5 2.98 18.50 22.14
CA SER A 5 2.89 19.49 23.22
C SER A 5 3.64 19.01 24.47
N ARG A 6 3.88 19.93 25.42
CA ARG A 6 4.57 19.59 26.67
C ARG A 6 3.73 18.62 27.50
N GLU A 7 2.42 18.83 27.53
CA GLU A 7 1.44 18.00 28.22
C GLU A 7 1.39 16.60 27.62
N GLN A 8 1.36 16.48 26.29
CA GLN A 8 1.38 15.19 25.59
C GLN A 8 2.65 14.39 25.92
N LYS A 9 3.82 15.05 25.92
CA LYS A 9 5.08 14.41 26.31
C LYS A 9 5.03 13.92 27.75
N THR A 10 4.54 14.73 28.69
CA THR A 10 4.42 14.36 30.10
C THR A 10 3.52 13.14 30.28
N VAL A 11 2.33 13.14 29.67
CA VAL A 11 1.39 12.02 29.76
C VAL A 11 2.00 10.74 29.18
N LEU A 12 2.67 10.82 28.03
CA LEU A 12 3.33 9.67 27.41
C LEU A 12 4.48 9.13 28.28
N SER A 13 5.28 10.01 28.87
CA SER A 13 6.37 9.60 29.77
C SER A 13 5.85 8.90 31.03
N ILE A 14 4.78 9.44 31.64
CA ILE A 14 4.14 8.82 32.81
C ILE A 14 3.56 7.45 32.45
N ALA A 15 2.83 7.35 31.34
CA ALA A 15 2.27 6.08 30.87
C ALA A 15 3.37 5.05 30.59
N GLY A 16 4.45 5.45 29.92
CA GLY A 16 5.61 4.59 29.67
C GLY A 16 6.27 4.10 30.96
N ALA A 17 6.42 4.98 31.95
CA ALA A 17 6.98 4.62 33.26
C ALA A 17 6.09 3.60 34.00
N LEU A 18 4.76 3.79 34.00
CA LEU A 18 3.83 2.85 34.63
C LEU A 18 3.82 1.49 33.93
N MET A 19 3.86 1.47 32.60
CA MET A 19 3.96 0.23 31.82
C MET A 19 5.26 -0.52 32.13
N LEU A 20 6.39 0.20 32.18
CA LEU A 20 7.68 -0.38 32.54
C LEU A 20 7.67 -0.95 33.95
N ALA A 21 7.15 -0.19 34.93
CA ALA A 21 7.05 -0.64 36.31
C ALA A 21 6.20 -1.91 36.43
N THR A 22 5.04 -1.93 35.75
CA THR A 22 4.14 -3.10 35.74
C THR A 22 4.82 -4.31 35.10
N GLY A 23 5.55 -4.12 34.00
CA GLY A 23 6.31 -5.20 33.36
C GLY A 23 7.43 -5.75 34.26
N VAL A 24 8.16 -4.89 34.96
CA VAL A 24 9.21 -5.30 35.92
C VAL A 24 8.63 -6.07 37.10
N VAL A 25 7.51 -5.60 37.66
CA VAL A 25 6.82 -6.29 38.76
C VAL A 25 6.28 -7.64 38.29
N GLY A 26 5.68 -7.69 37.10
CA GLY A 26 5.19 -8.92 36.48
C GLY A 26 6.31 -9.95 36.33
N GLY A 27 7.43 -9.56 35.74
CA GLY A 27 8.56 -10.49 35.54
C GLY A 27 9.26 -10.93 36.80
N TYR A 28 9.31 -10.06 37.81
CA TYR A 28 9.76 -10.47 39.14
C TYR A 28 8.79 -11.51 39.76
N GLY A 29 7.48 -11.31 39.60
CA GLY A 29 6.47 -12.27 40.05
C GLY A 29 6.60 -13.63 39.37
N THR A 30 6.73 -13.65 38.05
CA THR A 30 6.94 -14.89 37.27
C THR A 30 8.23 -15.59 37.70
N TYR A 31 9.31 -14.84 37.91
CA TYR A 31 10.57 -15.39 38.42
C TYR A 31 10.41 -16.01 39.81
N ALA A 32 9.74 -15.32 40.73
CA ALA A 32 9.51 -15.79 42.09
C ALA A 32 8.69 -17.08 42.12
N ASN A 33 7.61 -17.14 41.33
CA ASN A 33 6.74 -18.32 41.24
C ASN A 33 7.50 -19.54 40.68
N ILE A 34 8.21 -19.37 39.55
CA ILE A 34 8.99 -20.47 38.96
C ILE A 34 10.14 -20.90 39.89
N LYS A 35 10.78 -19.95 40.58
CA LYS A 35 11.84 -20.28 41.55
C LYS A 35 11.30 -21.09 42.73
N ALA A 36 10.10 -20.76 43.22
CA ALA A 36 9.44 -21.50 44.30
C ALA A 36 9.11 -22.94 43.87
N GLU A 37 8.61 -23.11 42.64
CA GLU A 37 8.21 -24.43 42.11
C GLU A 37 9.41 -25.34 41.79
N PHE A 38 10.42 -24.82 41.06
CA PHE A 38 11.52 -25.65 40.54
C PHE A 38 12.75 -25.70 41.44
N GLY A 39 12.82 -24.88 42.50
CA GLY A 39 13.94 -24.81 43.44
C GLY A 39 15.28 -24.36 42.82
N ARG A 40 15.29 -23.95 41.54
CA ARG A 40 16.49 -23.59 40.76
C ARG A 40 16.37 -22.20 40.16
N GLY A 41 17.09 -21.24 40.72
CA GLY A 41 17.05 -19.84 40.28
C GLY A 41 17.51 -19.61 38.83
N ALA A 42 18.47 -20.39 38.34
CA ALA A 42 18.95 -20.27 36.95
C ALA A 42 17.88 -20.73 35.93
N THR A 43 17.16 -21.81 36.23
CA THR A 43 16.05 -22.31 35.41
C THR A 43 14.90 -21.32 35.39
N ALA A 44 14.59 -20.70 36.54
CA ALA A 44 13.57 -19.67 36.64
C ALA A 44 13.90 -18.42 35.80
N ALA A 45 15.15 -17.93 35.88
CA ALA A 45 15.59 -16.82 35.06
C ALA A 45 15.54 -17.14 33.57
N GLY A 46 15.94 -18.35 33.17
CA GLY A 46 15.89 -18.82 31.79
C GLY A 46 14.47 -18.87 31.22
N MET A 47 13.50 -19.37 31.99
CA MET A 47 12.10 -19.42 31.58
C MET A 47 11.45 -18.03 31.45
N VAL A 48 11.72 -17.13 32.40
CA VAL A 48 11.24 -15.74 32.33
C VAL A 48 11.85 -15.03 31.12
N ALA A 49 13.15 -15.17 30.89
CA ALA A 49 13.82 -14.60 29.72
C ALA A 49 13.26 -15.15 28.40
N ALA A 50 12.93 -16.44 28.33
CA ALA A 50 12.35 -17.06 27.15
C ALA A 50 10.90 -16.61 26.89
N GLY A 51 10.06 -16.49 27.91
CA GLY A 51 8.66 -16.09 27.75
C GLY A 51 8.47 -14.58 27.64
N GLU A 52 8.81 -13.87 28.71
CA GLU A 52 8.61 -12.42 28.80
C GLU A 52 9.65 -11.66 28.00
N GLY A 53 10.89 -12.12 27.99
CA GLY A 53 11.96 -11.51 27.18
C GLY A 53 11.66 -11.61 25.68
N ALA A 54 11.15 -12.75 25.19
CA ALA A 54 10.74 -12.85 23.79
C ALA A 54 9.57 -11.91 23.46
N THR A 55 8.56 -11.81 24.33
CA THR A 55 7.42 -10.90 24.13
C THR A 55 7.88 -9.43 24.13
N LEU A 56 8.78 -9.06 25.03
CA LEU A 56 9.40 -7.73 25.08
C LEU A 56 10.17 -7.44 23.80
N VAL A 57 10.99 -8.38 23.33
CA VAL A 57 11.74 -8.22 22.07
C VAL A 57 10.77 -8.02 20.89
N LEU A 58 9.71 -8.81 20.78
CA LEU A 58 8.70 -8.65 19.73
C LEU A 58 8.00 -7.28 19.81
N ALA A 59 7.64 -6.83 21.01
CA ALA A 59 7.04 -5.52 21.23
C ALA A 59 8.01 -4.38 20.84
N LEU A 60 9.28 -4.48 21.22
CA LEU A 60 10.31 -3.49 20.87
C LEU A 60 10.58 -3.46 19.37
N VAL A 61 10.61 -4.61 18.69
CA VAL A 61 10.71 -4.67 17.23
C VAL A 61 9.49 -4.03 16.57
N MET A 62 8.27 -4.34 17.05
CA MET A 62 7.06 -3.71 16.54
C MET A 62 7.11 -2.18 16.67
N VAL A 63 7.47 -1.67 17.86
CA VAL A 63 7.59 -0.24 18.11
C VAL A 63 8.70 0.37 17.25
N GLY A 64 9.88 -0.24 17.19
CA GLY A 64 11.01 0.25 16.41
C GLY A 64 10.68 0.39 14.93
N VAL A 65 10.09 -0.65 14.32
CA VAL A 65 9.66 -0.62 12.90
C VAL A 65 8.56 0.44 12.70
N THR A 66 7.63 0.56 13.63
CA THR A 66 6.58 1.59 13.58
C THR A 66 7.17 3.00 13.61
N LEU A 67 8.15 3.25 14.50
CA LEU A 67 8.85 4.53 14.60
C LEU A 67 9.68 4.86 13.35
N LEU A 68 10.14 3.86 12.61
CA LEU A 68 10.76 4.02 11.29
C LEU A 68 9.75 4.29 10.16
N GLY A 69 8.45 4.42 10.47
CA GLY A 69 7.41 4.64 9.47
C GLY A 69 7.14 3.43 8.59
N GLN A 70 7.43 2.22 9.09
CA GLN A 70 7.20 0.97 8.39
C GLN A 70 5.97 0.24 8.96
N ALA A 71 5.29 -0.54 8.13
CA ALA A 71 4.20 -1.40 8.58
C ALA A 71 4.75 -2.52 9.47
N ALA A 72 4.02 -2.86 10.54
CA ALA A 72 4.50 -3.88 11.48
C ALA A 72 4.52 -5.26 10.78
N PRO A 73 5.64 -6.01 10.84
CA PRO A 73 5.75 -7.28 10.14
C PRO A 73 4.76 -8.30 10.69
N ALA A 74 4.13 -9.08 9.80
CA ALA A 74 3.16 -10.10 10.19
C ALA A 74 3.71 -11.13 11.20
N PRO A 75 4.96 -11.64 11.08
CA PRO A 75 5.52 -12.56 12.06
C PRO A 75 5.57 -11.98 13.47
N VAL A 76 5.88 -10.68 13.61
CA VAL A 76 5.96 -10.01 14.91
C VAL A 76 4.58 -9.92 15.55
N ARG A 77 3.55 -9.55 14.77
CA ARG A 77 2.16 -9.55 15.26
C ARG A 77 1.70 -10.94 15.68
N ILE A 78 1.95 -11.94 14.85
CA ILE A 78 1.58 -13.33 15.16
C ILE A 78 2.28 -13.78 16.45
N GLY A 79 3.57 -13.52 16.60
CA GLY A 79 4.31 -13.87 17.80
C GLY A 79 3.73 -13.20 19.07
N LEU A 80 3.39 -11.92 18.97
CA LEU A 80 2.83 -11.15 20.09
C LEU A 80 1.45 -11.66 20.55
N TRP A 81 0.68 -12.28 19.65
CA TRP A 81 -0.60 -12.94 19.96
C TRP A 81 -0.45 -14.41 20.35
N LEU A 82 0.52 -15.12 19.77
CA LEU A 82 0.67 -16.55 19.99
C LEU A 82 1.29 -16.87 21.36
N ALA A 83 2.32 -16.14 21.75
CA ALA A 83 2.97 -16.32 23.07
C ALA A 83 1.98 -16.32 24.26
N PRO A 84 1.09 -15.32 24.39
CA PRO A 84 0.13 -15.26 25.49
C PRO A 84 -0.97 -16.33 25.37
N VAL A 85 -1.38 -16.71 24.16
CA VAL A 85 -2.32 -17.83 23.96
C VAL A 85 -1.71 -19.14 24.46
N VAL A 86 -0.45 -19.41 24.10
CA VAL A 86 0.26 -20.60 24.57
C VAL A 86 0.40 -20.57 26.09
N ALA A 87 0.80 -19.43 26.67
CA ALA A 87 0.91 -19.27 28.11
C ALA A 87 -0.45 -19.48 28.83
N SER A 88 -1.54 -19.01 28.24
CA SER A 88 -2.90 -19.18 28.79
C SER A 88 -3.33 -20.64 28.77
N VAL A 89 -3.03 -21.37 27.69
CA VAL A 89 -3.31 -22.82 27.60
C VAL A 89 -2.49 -23.60 28.62
N VAL A 90 -1.20 -23.28 28.77
CA VAL A 90 -0.35 -23.91 29.79
C VAL A 90 -0.88 -23.60 31.18
N GLY A 91 -1.23 -22.35 31.46
CA GLY A 91 -1.82 -21.93 32.74
C GLY A 91 -3.10 -22.69 33.09
N LEU A 92 -3.99 -22.88 32.11
CA LEU A 92 -5.20 -23.70 32.29
C LEU A 92 -4.91 -25.17 32.59
N SER A 93 -3.82 -25.71 32.03
CA SER A 93 -3.46 -27.13 32.23
C SER A 93 -2.80 -27.41 33.58
N VAL A 94 -2.30 -26.38 34.26
CA VAL A 94 -1.58 -26.49 35.54
C VAL A 94 -2.45 -26.05 36.72
N ALA A 95 -3.59 -25.40 36.49
CA ALA A 95 -4.47 -24.94 37.56
C ALA A 95 -5.15 -26.10 38.31
N ASP A 96 -5.17 -26.00 39.64
CA ASP A 96 -5.74 -27.01 40.53
C ASP A 96 -7.27 -26.85 40.68
N ASP A 97 -7.78 -25.63 40.53
CA ASP A 97 -9.21 -25.33 40.62
C ASP A 97 -9.72 -24.32 39.57
N GLY A 98 -11.05 -24.16 39.48
CA GLY A 98 -11.69 -23.29 38.50
C GLY A 98 -11.37 -21.80 38.67
N THR A 99 -11.09 -21.34 39.89
CA THR A 99 -10.69 -19.96 40.17
C THR A 99 -9.26 -19.71 39.69
N GLU A 100 -8.37 -20.64 39.99
CA GLU A 100 -6.97 -20.59 39.55
C GLU A 100 -6.87 -20.70 38.03
N ALA A 101 -7.69 -21.54 37.40
CA ALA A 101 -7.77 -21.68 35.95
C ALA A 101 -8.14 -20.36 35.26
N VAL A 102 -9.11 -19.62 35.82
CA VAL A 102 -9.48 -18.29 35.29
C VAL A 102 -8.31 -17.31 35.44
N ILE A 103 -7.64 -17.29 36.59
CA ILE A 103 -6.53 -16.36 36.84
C ILE A 103 -5.36 -16.68 35.90
N TYR A 104 -4.92 -17.93 35.81
CA TYR A 104 -3.80 -18.35 34.96
C TYR A 104 -4.12 -18.28 33.47
N GLY A 105 -5.38 -18.48 33.07
CA GLY A 105 -5.82 -18.32 31.69
C GLY A 105 -5.92 -16.87 31.23
N VAL A 106 -6.27 -15.93 32.12
CA VAL A 106 -6.44 -14.51 31.76
C VAL A 106 -5.18 -13.68 31.95
N SER A 107 -4.35 -14.00 32.94
CA SER A 107 -3.16 -13.20 33.29
C SER A 107 -2.20 -12.96 32.10
N PRO A 108 -1.88 -13.97 31.27
CA PRO A 108 -1.01 -13.75 30.10
C PRO A 108 -1.61 -12.78 29.07
N MET A 109 -2.94 -12.65 29.01
CA MET A 109 -3.62 -11.75 28.06
C MET A 109 -3.44 -10.27 28.42
N GLY A 110 -3.18 -9.95 29.69
CA GLY A 110 -2.90 -8.58 30.12
C GLY A 110 -1.67 -7.99 29.43
N MET A 111 -0.65 -8.82 29.17
CA MET A 111 0.56 -8.40 28.44
C MET A 111 0.30 -8.07 26.98
N CYS A 112 -0.65 -8.77 26.32
CA CYS A 112 -1.04 -8.46 24.94
C CYS A 112 -1.64 -7.06 24.85
N VAL A 113 -2.51 -6.72 25.79
CA VAL A 113 -3.17 -5.42 25.84
C VAL A 113 -2.13 -4.31 25.99
N ALA A 114 -1.13 -4.51 26.85
CA ALA A 114 -0.03 -3.57 27.00
C ALA A 114 0.80 -3.43 25.71
N ALA A 115 1.15 -4.54 25.07
CA ALA A 115 2.00 -4.53 23.88
C ALA A 115 1.27 -3.98 22.64
N GLU A 116 0.00 -4.34 22.41
CA GLU A 116 -0.87 -3.74 21.39
C GLU A 116 -1.13 -2.26 21.68
N GLY A 117 -1.32 -1.89 22.96
CA GLY A 117 -1.44 -0.49 23.39
C GLY A 117 -0.20 0.34 23.06
N LEU A 118 1.00 -0.21 23.30
CA LEU A 118 2.27 0.42 22.92
C LEU A 118 2.40 0.56 21.40
N GLY A 119 2.08 -0.49 20.64
CA GLY A 119 2.08 -0.46 19.18
C GLY A 119 1.11 0.58 18.62
N PHE A 120 -0.10 0.66 19.19
CA PHE A 120 -1.11 1.66 18.85
C PHE A 120 -0.64 3.08 19.14
N LEU A 121 -0.09 3.34 20.33
CA LEU A 121 0.44 4.65 20.70
C LEU A 121 1.60 5.07 19.79
N ALA A 122 2.56 4.18 19.56
CA ALA A 122 3.69 4.41 18.67
C ALA A 122 3.20 4.79 17.27
N ARG A 123 2.25 4.01 16.71
CA ARG A 123 1.65 4.30 15.41
C ARG A 123 0.98 5.66 15.41
N ARG A 124 0.16 5.97 16.42
CA ARG A 124 -0.58 7.24 16.46
C ARG A 124 0.34 8.45 16.58
N ILE A 125 1.43 8.33 17.33
CA ILE A 125 2.46 9.37 17.41
C ILE A 125 3.12 9.56 16.04
N VAL A 126 3.50 8.49 15.34
CA VAL A 126 4.12 8.58 14.01
C VAL A 126 3.17 9.21 13.01
N VAL A 127 1.90 8.78 12.97
CA VAL A 127 0.88 9.40 12.10
C VAL A 127 0.70 10.88 12.41
N TYR A 128 0.62 11.25 13.70
CA TYR A 128 0.50 12.66 14.09
C TYR A 128 1.72 13.50 13.68
N ARG A 129 2.93 12.96 13.85
CA ARG A 129 4.20 13.65 13.53
C ARG A 129 4.42 13.80 12.03
N THR A 130 4.15 12.75 11.27
CA THR A 130 4.49 12.63 9.83
C THR A 130 3.33 12.96 8.91
N GLY A 131 2.09 12.81 9.36
CA GLY A 131 0.88 12.88 8.53
C GLY A 131 0.58 11.58 7.79
N THR A 132 1.44 10.57 7.93
CA THR A 132 1.41 9.35 7.11
C THR A 132 1.20 8.11 7.97
N ASP A 133 0.30 7.23 7.53
CA ASP A 133 0.02 5.95 8.18
C ASP A 133 0.52 4.81 7.28
N ALA A 134 1.72 4.29 7.58
CA ALA A 134 2.37 3.23 6.80
C ALA A 134 1.51 1.96 6.66
N GLU A 135 0.72 1.64 7.68
CA GLU A 135 -0.17 0.48 7.65
C GLU A 135 -1.40 0.72 6.76
N ALA A 136 -1.92 1.96 6.74
CA ALA A 136 -2.98 2.33 5.80
C ALA A 136 -2.45 2.33 4.36
N GLN A 137 -1.26 2.89 4.14
CA GLN A 137 -0.60 2.88 2.82
C GLN A 137 -0.35 1.46 2.31
N ARG A 138 0.18 0.56 3.15
CA ARG A 138 0.37 -0.85 2.78
C ARG A 138 -0.94 -1.52 2.35
N ARG A 139 -2.02 -1.35 3.13
CA ARG A 139 -3.34 -1.93 2.82
C ARG A 139 -3.95 -1.34 1.55
N ASN A 140 -3.76 -0.04 1.32
CA ASN A 140 -4.22 0.62 0.10
C ASN A 140 -3.44 0.14 -1.12
N ALA A 141 -2.11 0.03 -1.03
CA ALA A 141 -1.28 -0.50 -2.10
C ALA A 141 -1.69 -1.94 -2.47
N GLU A 142 -1.89 -2.80 -1.48
CA GLU A 142 -2.38 -4.17 -1.68
C GLU A 142 -3.77 -4.19 -2.34
N ALA A 143 -4.70 -3.35 -1.86
CA ALA A 143 -6.04 -3.26 -2.44
C ALA A 143 -6.02 -2.77 -3.90
N VAL A 144 -5.17 -1.79 -4.22
CA VAL A 144 -4.99 -1.27 -5.58
C VAL A 144 -4.37 -2.32 -6.49
N GLN A 145 -3.37 -3.06 -6.02
CA GLN A 145 -2.75 -4.16 -6.78
C GLN A 145 -3.77 -5.26 -7.09
N GLN A 146 -4.54 -5.70 -6.08
CA GLN A 146 -5.59 -6.71 -6.27
C GLN A 146 -6.71 -6.20 -7.17
N LEU A 147 -7.07 -4.91 -7.07
CA LEU A 147 -8.07 -4.29 -7.93
C LEU A 147 -7.62 -4.31 -9.39
N ALA A 148 -6.37 -3.95 -9.67
CA ALA A 148 -5.80 -3.99 -11.01
C ALA A 148 -5.80 -5.42 -11.59
N TYR A 149 -5.41 -6.41 -10.77
CA TYR A 149 -5.48 -7.83 -11.16
C TYR A 149 -6.91 -8.25 -11.51
N HIS A 150 -7.88 -7.99 -10.64
CA HIS A 150 -9.27 -8.38 -10.89
C HIS A 150 -9.92 -7.63 -12.06
N ARG A 151 -9.53 -6.38 -12.31
CA ARG A 151 -9.93 -5.64 -13.52
C ARG A 151 -9.39 -6.31 -14.78
N ALA A 152 -8.10 -6.62 -14.82
CA ALA A 152 -7.50 -7.31 -15.96
C ALA A 152 -8.16 -8.68 -16.23
N VAL A 153 -8.49 -9.44 -15.18
CA VAL A 153 -9.21 -10.71 -15.31
C VAL A 153 -10.64 -10.50 -15.81
N ALA A 154 -11.36 -9.48 -15.33
CA ALA A 154 -12.72 -9.18 -15.79
C ALA A 154 -12.77 -8.82 -17.28
N ASP A 155 -11.72 -8.14 -17.78
CA ASP A 155 -11.64 -7.68 -19.15
C ASP A 155 -11.12 -8.76 -20.13
N GLY A 156 -10.25 -9.66 -19.67
CA GLY A 156 -9.50 -10.57 -20.56
C GLY A 156 -9.69 -12.07 -20.37
N HIS A 157 -10.40 -12.53 -19.32
CA HIS A 157 -10.51 -13.98 -19.06
C HIS A 157 -11.53 -14.67 -19.98
N PRO A 158 -11.25 -15.86 -20.57
CA PRO A 158 -12.15 -16.51 -21.53
C PRO A 158 -13.46 -17.03 -20.92
N ASP A 159 -13.47 -17.38 -19.63
CA ASP A 159 -14.68 -17.83 -18.91
C ASP A 159 -15.45 -16.64 -18.31
N ASP A 160 -16.70 -16.47 -18.77
CA ASP A 160 -17.63 -15.43 -18.31
C ASP A 160 -17.95 -15.51 -16.81
N LYS A 161 -17.97 -16.70 -16.21
CA LYS A 161 -18.19 -16.85 -14.76
C LYS A 161 -17.01 -16.28 -13.99
N VAL A 162 -15.79 -16.49 -14.48
CA VAL A 162 -14.58 -15.93 -13.86
C VAL A 162 -14.54 -14.41 -14.04
N ARG A 163 -14.90 -13.91 -15.23
CA ARG A 163 -15.03 -12.46 -15.47
C ARG A 163 -16.00 -11.81 -14.49
N GLY A 164 -17.22 -12.36 -14.35
CA GLY A 164 -18.23 -11.84 -13.44
C GLY A 164 -17.84 -11.94 -11.96
N LYS A 165 -17.10 -12.99 -11.55
CA LYS A 165 -16.53 -13.08 -10.20
C LYS A 165 -15.46 -12.02 -9.96
N ALA A 166 -14.57 -11.81 -10.94
CA ALA A 166 -13.51 -10.82 -10.87
C ALA A 166 -14.08 -9.41 -10.82
N GLU A 167 -15.12 -9.10 -11.59
CA GLU A 167 -15.81 -7.81 -11.53
C GLU A 167 -16.40 -7.55 -10.13
N LYS A 168 -17.11 -8.53 -9.56
CA LYS A 168 -17.64 -8.42 -8.18
C LYS A 168 -16.51 -8.23 -7.15
N ALA A 169 -15.38 -8.92 -7.31
CA ALA A 169 -14.21 -8.77 -6.44
C ALA A 169 -13.60 -7.37 -6.57
N ALA A 170 -13.46 -6.85 -7.81
CA ALA A 170 -13.00 -5.50 -8.09
C ALA A 170 -13.91 -4.45 -7.43
N TRP A 171 -15.23 -4.57 -7.53
CA TRP A 171 -16.17 -3.69 -6.83
C TRP A 171 -16.02 -3.75 -5.31
N LYS A 172 -15.83 -4.94 -4.74
CA LYS A 172 -15.60 -5.09 -3.30
C LYS A 172 -14.29 -4.43 -2.85
N LEU A 173 -13.24 -4.50 -3.65
CA LEU A 173 -11.93 -3.88 -3.39
C LEU A 173 -11.98 -2.37 -3.57
N ALA A 174 -12.65 -1.87 -4.61
CA ALA A 174 -12.82 -0.44 -4.86
C ALA A 174 -13.42 0.31 -3.66
N ARG A 175 -14.36 -0.32 -2.93
CA ARG A 175 -14.93 0.23 -1.68
C ARG A 175 -13.92 0.40 -0.54
N LYS A 176 -12.78 -0.28 -0.61
CA LYS A 176 -11.73 -0.25 0.42
C LYS A 176 -10.56 0.67 0.05
N VAL A 177 -10.42 1.04 -1.22
CA VAL A 177 -9.31 1.89 -1.68
C VAL A 177 -9.42 3.27 -1.03
N GLY A 178 -8.31 3.73 -0.44
CA GLY A 178 -8.21 5.05 0.18
C GLY A 178 -8.78 5.14 1.60
N VAL A 179 -9.29 4.04 2.16
CA VAL A 179 -9.83 4.04 3.53
C VAL A 179 -8.69 4.26 4.54
N GLY A 180 -8.81 5.31 5.34
CA GLY A 180 -7.80 5.68 6.35
C GLY A 180 -6.58 6.41 5.79
N ASP A 181 -6.62 6.82 4.52
CA ASP A 181 -5.57 7.63 3.90
C ASP A 181 -5.87 9.12 4.09
N LEU A 182 -5.25 9.72 5.11
CA LEU A 182 -5.42 11.14 5.44
C LEU A 182 -4.90 12.04 4.31
N GLU A 183 -3.83 11.62 3.62
CA GLU A 183 -3.21 12.39 2.56
C GLU A 183 -4.12 12.39 1.32
N LEU A 184 -4.59 11.21 0.90
CA LEU A 184 -5.53 11.11 -0.22
C LEU A 184 -6.82 11.90 0.04
N GLY A 185 -7.38 11.82 1.25
CA GLY A 185 -8.56 12.59 1.62
C GLY A 185 -8.37 14.10 1.49
N SER A 186 -7.25 14.63 2.00
CA SER A 186 -6.93 16.06 1.88
C SER A 186 -6.67 16.50 0.43
N ARG A 187 -5.96 15.69 -0.35
CA ARG A 187 -5.72 15.94 -1.79
C ARG A 187 -7.00 15.91 -2.60
N LEU A 188 -7.92 14.97 -2.35
CA LEU A 188 -9.22 14.90 -3.06
C LEU A 188 -10.07 16.16 -2.83
N VAL A 189 -10.13 16.64 -1.59
CA VAL A 189 -10.82 17.90 -1.26
C VAL A 189 -10.15 19.09 -1.95
N ALA A 190 -8.82 19.13 -1.99
CA ALA A 190 -8.08 20.18 -2.69
C ALA A 190 -8.41 20.19 -4.19
N VAL A 191 -8.38 19.03 -4.86
CA VAL A 191 -8.74 18.89 -6.28
C VAL A 191 -10.19 19.27 -6.53
N GLN A 192 -11.12 18.89 -5.65
CA GLN A 192 -12.52 19.30 -5.76
C GLN A 192 -12.68 20.81 -5.62
N ARG A 193 -12.00 21.44 -4.66
CA ARG A 193 -12.01 22.89 -4.48
C ARG A 193 -11.47 23.60 -5.72
N GLU A 194 -10.35 23.14 -6.26
CA GLU A 194 -9.76 23.69 -7.48
C GLU A 194 -10.71 23.61 -8.67
N ARG A 195 -11.35 22.45 -8.89
CA ARG A 195 -12.34 22.27 -9.96
C ARG A 195 -13.57 23.15 -9.77
N LEU A 196 -14.05 23.30 -8.53
CA LEU A 196 -15.17 24.18 -8.22
C LEU A 196 -14.82 25.65 -8.47
N THR A 197 -13.63 26.09 -8.06
CA THR A 197 -13.13 27.44 -8.33
C THR A 197 -12.99 27.70 -9.83
N GLY A 198 -12.37 26.79 -10.58
CA GLY A 198 -12.23 26.92 -12.03
C GLY A 198 -13.57 26.92 -12.77
N GLY A 199 -14.53 26.11 -12.31
CA GLY A 199 -15.89 26.13 -12.83
C GLY A 199 -16.63 27.44 -12.54
N ALA A 200 -16.46 27.98 -11.33
CA ALA A 200 -17.04 29.26 -10.95
C ALA A 200 -16.45 30.43 -11.74
N ASP A 201 -15.12 30.44 -11.92
CA ASP A 201 -14.43 31.45 -12.73
C ASP A 201 -14.92 31.43 -14.19
N ALA A 202 -15.00 30.25 -14.80
CA ALA A 202 -15.54 30.10 -16.16
C ALA A 202 -17.01 30.56 -16.27
N ALA A 203 -17.83 30.33 -15.25
CA ALA A 203 -19.22 30.80 -15.23
C ALA A 203 -19.30 32.32 -15.11
N LEU A 204 -18.50 32.94 -14.24
CA LEU A 204 -18.43 34.40 -14.09
C LEU A 204 -17.93 35.05 -15.37
N ALA A 205 -16.91 34.48 -16.01
CA ALA A 205 -16.40 34.93 -17.30
C ALA A 205 -17.48 34.91 -18.39
N GLY A 206 -18.26 33.83 -18.44
CA GLY A 206 -19.42 33.72 -19.32
C GLY A 206 -20.50 34.77 -19.05
N MET A 207 -20.75 35.11 -17.78
CA MET A 207 -21.71 36.14 -17.40
C MET A 207 -21.24 37.56 -17.77
N PHE A 208 -19.94 37.84 -17.66
CA PHE A 208 -19.37 39.17 -17.92
C PHE A 208 -18.84 39.35 -19.36
N GLY A 209 -19.03 38.34 -20.23
CA GLY A 209 -18.61 38.40 -21.63
C GLY A 209 -17.09 38.41 -21.82
N THR A 210 -16.32 38.08 -20.77
CA THR A 210 -14.86 37.95 -20.85
C THR A 210 -14.52 36.51 -21.25
N ALA A 211 -13.78 36.34 -22.35
CA ALA A 211 -13.29 35.02 -22.73
C ALA A 211 -12.15 34.61 -21.78
N VAL A 212 -12.42 33.70 -20.84
CA VAL A 212 -11.36 33.07 -20.05
C VAL A 212 -10.74 31.93 -20.86
N ALA A 213 -9.41 31.96 -20.97
CA ALA A 213 -8.63 30.85 -21.51
C ALA A 213 -8.90 29.60 -20.65
N ARG A 214 -9.34 28.52 -21.29
CA ARG A 214 -9.60 27.22 -20.64
C ARG A 214 -8.40 26.85 -19.76
N PRO A 215 -8.58 26.53 -18.46
CA PRO A 215 -7.47 26.07 -17.65
C PRO A 215 -6.97 24.76 -18.25
N GLU A 216 -5.73 24.78 -18.77
CA GLU A 216 -4.99 23.56 -19.03
C GLU A 216 -4.77 22.89 -17.68
N MET A 217 -5.35 21.70 -17.48
CA MET A 217 -4.99 20.87 -16.35
C MET A 217 -3.56 20.35 -16.59
N THR A 218 -2.57 21.16 -16.27
CA THR A 218 -1.18 20.73 -16.11
C THR A 218 -1.09 19.90 -14.84
N GLY A 219 -1.46 18.62 -14.98
CA GLY A 219 -1.01 17.58 -14.07
C GLY A 219 0.48 17.35 -14.28
N GLU A 220 1.31 18.28 -13.81
CA GLU A 220 2.74 18.05 -13.65
C GLU A 220 2.91 17.13 -12.45
N VAL A 221 3.01 15.83 -12.72
CA VAL A 221 3.63 14.90 -11.77
C VAL A 221 5.13 15.17 -11.86
N THR A 222 5.60 16.19 -11.15
CA THR A 222 7.03 16.36 -10.86
C THR A 222 7.42 15.27 -9.86
N GLY A 223 7.53 14.04 -10.36
CA GLY A 223 8.31 13.00 -9.73
C GLY A 223 9.76 13.26 -10.12
N GLU A 224 10.53 13.83 -9.20
CA GLU A 224 11.98 13.73 -9.21
C GLU A 224 12.35 12.25 -9.23
N VAL A 225 12.53 11.69 -10.43
CA VAL A 225 13.35 10.50 -10.60
C VAL A 225 14.77 11.02 -10.62
N SER A 226 15.38 11.08 -9.43
CA SER A 226 16.84 11.22 -9.30
C SER A 226 17.48 10.12 -10.14
N GLU A 227 18.00 10.53 -11.29
CA GLU A 227 18.77 9.74 -12.22
C GLU A 227 20.03 9.26 -11.48
N VAL A 228 20.01 8.01 -11.01
CA VAL A 228 21.21 7.35 -10.52
C VAL A 228 22.09 7.10 -11.74
N THR A 229 23.06 7.99 -11.93
CA THR A 229 24.16 7.84 -12.87
C THR A 229 24.93 6.55 -12.56
N ILE A 230 24.59 5.46 -13.23
CA ILE A 230 25.50 4.32 -13.37
C ILE A 230 26.30 4.56 -14.64
N ALA A 231 27.53 5.04 -14.45
CA ALA A 231 28.54 5.07 -15.49
C ALA A 231 28.85 3.64 -15.95
N ARG A 232 28.57 3.32 -17.23
CA ARG A 232 29.26 2.23 -17.92
C ARG A 232 29.34 2.46 -19.43
N ALA A 233 30.59 2.60 -19.86
CA ALA A 233 31.22 2.18 -21.12
C ALA A 233 30.34 1.97 -22.37
N ASP A 234 30.63 2.80 -23.38
CA ASP A 234 30.93 2.41 -24.76
C ASP A 234 30.37 1.07 -25.26
N THR A 235 29.28 1.14 -26.04
CA THR A 235 29.16 0.36 -27.29
C THR A 235 28.02 0.93 -28.13
N GLY A 236 28.33 1.39 -29.35
CA GLY A 236 27.38 2.00 -30.27
C GLY A 236 26.28 1.06 -30.77
N ARG A 237 25.04 1.57 -30.80
CA ARG A 237 23.99 1.22 -31.78
C ARG A 237 22.84 2.21 -31.68
N THR A 238 22.45 2.76 -32.83
CA THR A 238 21.33 3.69 -33.03
C THR A 238 19.99 3.02 -32.71
N GLU A 239 19.23 3.55 -31.74
CA GLU A 239 17.80 3.23 -31.59
C GLU A 239 16.93 4.17 -32.45
N PRO A 240 15.89 3.64 -33.13
CA PRO A 240 14.97 4.44 -33.91
C PRO A 240 13.94 5.10 -32.99
N VAL A 241 13.90 6.42 -32.98
CA VAL A 241 12.79 7.19 -32.39
C VAL A 241 11.51 6.80 -33.13
N MET A 242 10.62 6.06 -32.46
CA MET A 242 9.27 5.80 -32.99
C MET A 242 8.59 7.16 -33.24
N PRO A 243 8.10 7.44 -34.45
CA PRO A 243 7.43 8.71 -34.72
C PRO A 243 6.12 8.79 -33.93
N PRO A 244 5.66 10.01 -33.56
CA PRO A 244 4.39 10.20 -32.87
C PRO A 244 3.23 9.48 -33.57
N VAL A 245 2.29 8.92 -32.81
CA VAL A 245 1.18 8.07 -33.32
C VAL A 245 0.40 8.76 -34.46
N ALA A 246 0.25 10.08 -34.43
CA ALA A 246 -0.39 10.86 -35.49
C ALA A 246 0.38 10.80 -36.84
N GLU A 247 1.71 10.80 -36.80
CA GLU A 247 2.56 10.67 -37.99
C GLU A 247 2.55 9.24 -38.54
N LEU A 248 2.51 8.22 -37.67
CA LEU A 248 2.34 6.82 -38.08
C LEU A 248 1.04 6.61 -38.86
N ARG A 249 -0.08 7.18 -38.39
CA ARG A 249 -1.37 7.13 -39.10
C ARG A 249 -1.30 7.79 -40.47
N LYS A 250 -0.72 8.99 -40.55
CA LYS A 250 -0.58 9.74 -41.81
C LYS A 250 0.25 8.99 -42.84
N ARG A 251 1.37 8.38 -42.40
CA ARG A 251 2.24 7.57 -43.25
C ARG A 251 1.58 6.25 -43.66
N ALA A 252 0.86 5.58 -42.76
CA ALA A 252 0.12 4.36 -43.07
C ALA A 252 -1.01 4.60 -44.09
N ARG A 253 -1.73 5.73 -44.01
CA ARG A 253 -2.71 6.14 -45.03
C ARG A 253 -2.07 6.38 -46.40
N LYS A 254 -0.88 6.99 -46.43
CA LYS A 254 -0.13 7.19 -47.69
C LYS A 254 0.25 5.83 -48.31
N LEU A 255 0.82 4.94 -47.51
CA LEU A 255 1.18 3.58 -47.94
C LEU A 255 -0.03 2.78 -48.40
N HIS A 256 -1.19 2.95 -47.75
CA HIS A 256 -2.45 2.36 -48.17
C HIS A 256 -2.88 2.83 -49.56
N ARG A 257 -2.88 4.14 -49.81
CA ARG A 257 -3.22 4.71 -51.13
C ARG A 257 -2.27 4.21 -52.22
N GLU A 258 -0.98 4.09 -51.93
CA GLU A 258 0.02 3.57 -52.86
C GLU A 258 -0.20 2.08 -53.16
N ALA A 259 -0.52 1.27 -52.14
CA ALA A 259 -0.84 -0.14 -52.30
C ALA A 259 -2.12 -0.35 -53.14
N VAL A 260 -3.17 0.43 -52.88
CA VAL A 260 -4.42 0.37 -53.66
C VAL A 260 -4.19 0.81 -55.10
N ARG A 261 -3.40 1.86 -55.32
CA ARG A 261 -3.10 2.35 -56.67
C ARG A 261 -2.27 1.36 -57.49
N SER A 262 -1.32 0.67 -56.87
CA SER A 262 -0.41 -0.25 -57.57
C SER A 262 -0.96 -1.67 -57.72
N THR A 263 -1.65 -2.18 -56.71
CA THR A 263 -2.06 -3.59 -56.65
C THR A 263 -3.57 -3.80 -56.65
N ARG A 264 -4.37 -2.71 -56.63
CA ARG A 264 -5.83 -2.73 -56.40
C ARG A 264 -6.23 -3.48 -55.12
N ARG A 265 -5.33 -3.59 -54.15
CA ARG A 265 -5.54 -4.28 -52.88
C ARG A 265 -5.17 -3.38 -51.71
N PRO A 266 -5.86 -3.51 -50.56
CA PRO A 266 -5.55 -2.74 -49.35
C PRO A 266 -4.21 -3.16 -48.76
N VAL A 267 -3.55 -2.23 -48.05
CA VAL A 267 -2.28 -2.50 -47.34
C VAL A 267 -2.37 -3.73 -46.45
N THR A 268 -1.35 -4.58 -46.51
CA THR A 268 -1.25 -5.80 -45.70
C THR A 268 -0.58 -5.51 -44.36
N ILE A 269 -0.85 -6.35 -43.36
CA ILE A 269 -0.21 -6.24 -42.03
C ILE A 269 1.31 -6.34 -42.17
N LYS A 270 1.80 -7.27 -43.01
CA LYS A 270 3.22 -7.46 -43.26
C LYS A 270 3.89 -6.20 -43.84
N ALA A 271 3.24 -5.52 -44.79
CA ALA A 271 3.75 -4.27 -45.34
C ALA A 271 3.88 -3.15 -44.30
N LEU A 272 2.97 -3.09 -43.31
CA LEU A 272 3.06 -2.13 -42.20
C LEU A 272 4.16 -2.49 -41.19
N GLN A 273 4.37 -3.79 -40.92
CA GLN A 273 5.46 -4.26 -40.07
C GLN A 273 6.82 -3.94 -40.70
N ASP A 274 6.98 -4.25 -41.99
CA ASP A 274 8.23 -4.06 -42.73
C ASP A 274 8.57 -2.56 -42.87
N ALA A 275 7.56 -1.70 -43.08
CA ALA A 275 7.77 -0.26 -43.28
C ALA A 275 8.02 0.54 -41.99
N PHE A 276 7.47 0.10 -40.85
CA PHE A 276 7.45 0.87 -39.61
C PHE A 276 8.07 0.15 -38.41
N GLY A 277 8.59 -1.08 -38.58
CA GLY A 277 9.18 -1.87 -37.50
C GLY A 277 8.16 -2.31 -36.43
N LEU A 278 6.86 -2.33 -36.78
CA LEU A 278 5.78 -2.55 -35.83
C LEU A 278 5.62 -4.02 -35.45
N SER A 279 5.21 -4.27 -34.21
CA SER A 279 4.73 -5.59 -33.82
C SER A 279 3.46 -5.98 -34.60
N ARG A 280 3.18 -7.28 -34.69
CA ARG A 280 2.00 -7.78 -35.41
C ARG A 280 0.69 -7.20 -34.84
N ARG A 281 0.64 -6.96 -33.53
CA ARG A 281 -0.53 -6.38 -32.84
C ARG A 281 -0.74 -4.93 -33.25
N GLU A 282 0.29 -4.11 -33.20
CA GLU A 282 0.25 -2.69 -33.58
C GLU A 282 -0.06 -2.50 -35.06
N ALA A 283 0.55 -3.31 -35.94
CA ALA A 283 0.25 -3.28 -37.37
C ALA A 283 -1.20 -3.70 -37.68
N THR A 284 -1.79 -4.58 -36.88
CA THR A 284 -3.20 -4.98 -37.02
C THR A 284 -4.15 -3.86 -36.59
N GLU A 285 -3.84 -3.19 -35.49
CA GLU A 285 -4.61 -2.05 -34.97
C GLU A 285 -4.54 -0.85 -35.92
N LEU A 286 -3.35 -0.48 -36.36
CA LEU A 286 -3.12 0.60 -37.33
C LEU A 286 -3.82 0.32 -38.68
N ARG A 287 -3.81 -0.94 -39.14
CA ARG A 287 -4.56 -1.33 -40.34
C ARG A 287 -6.07 -1.20 -40.14
N ARG A 288 -6.60 -1.53 -38.96
CA ARG A 288 -8.03 -1.39 -38.66
C ARG A 288 -8.45 0.07 -38.67
N GLU A 289 -7.64 0.97 -38.10
CA GLU A 289 -7.90 2.41 -38.12
C GLU A 289 -7.89 2.95 -39.56
N VAL A 290 -6.88 2.63 -40.36
CA VAL A 290 -6.75 3.11 -41.74
C VAL A 290 -7.87 2.59 -42.65
N LEU A 291 -8.33 1.34 -42.47
CA LEU A 291 -9.42 0.76 -43.27
C LEU A 291 -10.82 1.09 -42.75
N GLY A 292 -10.94 1.43 -41.46
CA GLY A 292 -12.22 1.74 -40.81
C GLY A 292 -12.73 3.13 -41.15
N GLU A 293 -11.83 4.09 -41.36
CA GLU A 293 -12.19 5.47 -41.72
C GLU A 293 -12.65 5.64 -43.18
N GLU A 294 -12.23 4.79 -44.12
CA GLU A 294 -12.67 4.88 -45.53
C GLU A 294 -14.12 4.39 -45.76
N ARG A 295 -14.76 3.81 -44.73
CA ARG A 295 -16.16 3.34 -44.78
C ARG A 295 -17.17 4.32 -44.16
N SER A 296 -16.72 5.51 -43.75
CA SER A 296 -17.57 6.62 -43.29
C SER A 296 -17.52 7.78 -44.26
#